data_AF-A0A929ER48-F1
#
_entry.id   AF-A0A929ER48-F1
#
_cell.length_a   1.000
_cell.length_b   1.000
_cell.length_c   1.000
_cell.angle_alpha   90.00
_cell.angle_beta   90.00
_cell.angle_gamma   90.00
#
_symmetry.space_group_name_H-M   'P 1'
#
loop_
_entity.id
_entity.type
_entity.pdbx_description
1 polymer ?
#
loop_
_entity_poly.entity_id
_entity_poly.type
_entity_poly.pdbx_seq_one_letter_code
_entity_poly.pdbx_strand_id
1 'polypeptide(L)'
;MAEIKSVNGQMIVDYMARDYDSLLQSMRALIPDKLPEWKEYESEADFGNVLLQLFAHMGDILSYYQDSVANESFLSMAQTRRSIIDHLQLIGYRLSTAAPASTTLTLSVPGTCNEIVTISKGDAFATKSQKDKPSVHFEYTREESLTIDCSTISVNSETNKKYYEGIPVEEGRLVKEEILGTSDGTSNQRFLLTHPGLILRSLGGGQEINRDIILITELGETIEEWTLQEAMAFSRENQNDFVIEINDKDQATVIFGDGAFGAVPPIGSVIKATYRVGGGSHGNVVSDSIQTIVDASQLALLGAKVTNSDPATGGAERESIEHAVLHAPRVFRSLKRAVTAEDYEALALDFKGVGKVRAEA
;
A
#
# COMPACT_ATOMS: atom_id res chain seq x y z
N MET A 1 -1.91 -8.84 40.70
CA MET A 1 -2.22 -7.81 41.71
C MET A 1 -0.95 -7.01 41.91
N ALA A 2 -1.05 -5.69 41.98
CA ALA A 2 0.10 -4.80 42.13
C ALA A 2 0.63 -4.83 43.58
N GLU A 3 1.95 -4.78 43.73
CA GLU A 3 2.61 -4.81 45.03
C GLU A 3 2.28 -3.51 45.79
N ILE A 4 1.69 -3.62 46.98
CA ILE A 4 1.29 -2.44 47.77
C ILE A 4 2.48 -2.06 48.66
N LYS A 5 3.30 -1.10 48.21
CA LYS A 5 4.35 -0.53 49.05
C LYS A 5 3.81 0.69 49.80
N SER A 6 3.96 0.70 51.13
CA SER A 6 3.66 1.90 51.93
C SER A 6 4.87 2.82 51.91
N VAL A 7 4.77 3.95 51.21
CA VAL A 7 5.74 5.04 51.32
C VAL A 7 5.03 6.18 52.05
N ASN A 8 5.57 6.61 53.20
CA ASN A 8 5.02 7.68 54.03
C ASN A 8 3.55 7.50 54.46
N GLY A 9 3.10 6.26 54.70
CA GLY A 9 1.75 5.98 55.19
C GLY A 9 0.64 6.01 54.12
N GLN A 10 0.99 6.19 52.84
CA GLN A 10 0.06 6.01 51.72
C GLN A 10 0.35 4.68 51.01
N MET A 11 -0.72 3.93 50.69
CA MET A 11 -0.62 2.74 49.84
C MET A 11 -0.27 3.17 48.41
N ILE A 12 0.94 2.87 47.96
CA ILE A 12 1.34 3.02 46.56
C ILE A 12 1.23 1.64 45.91
N VAL A 13 0.45 1.59 44.85
CA VAL A 13 0.20 0.40 44.05
C VAL A 13 1.29 0.32 42.97
N ASP A 14 2.22 -0.63 43.09
CA ASP A 14 3.28 -0.85 42.11
C ASP A 14 2.72 -1.65 40.92
N TYR A 15 2.35 -0.93 39.87
CA TYR A 15 1.78 -1.51 38.66
C TYR A 15 2.81 -2.25 37.79
N MET A 16 4.11 -2.13 38.07
CA MET A 16 5.19 -2.78 37.33
C MET A 16 5.62 -4.13 37.91
N ALA A 17 5.24 -4.42 39.16
CA ALA A 17 5.52 -5.69 39.84
C ALA A 17 4.58 -6.82 39.36
N ARG A 18 4.66 -7.18 38.08
CA ARG A 18 3.82 -8.21 37.43
C ARG A 18 4.62 -9.36 36.82
N ASP A 19 5.92 -9.41 37.06
CA ASP A 19 6.76 -10.55 36.68
C ASP A 19 6.51 -11.75 37.60
N TYR A 20 7.02 -12.90 37.18
CA TYR A 20 6.89 -14.16 37.89
C TYR A 20 7.28 -14.04 39.39
N ASP A 21 8.45 -13.46 39.68
CA ASP A 21 8.98 -13.38 41.04
C ASP A 21 8.11 -12.48 41.92
N SER A 22 7.70 -11.31 41.42
CA SER A 22 6.83 -10.38 42.14
C SER A 22 5.45 -10.98 42.40
N LEU A 23 4.90 -11.73 41.45
CA LEU A 23 3.61 -12.41 41.59
C LEU A 23 3.69 -13.55 42.62
N LEU A 24 4.75 -14.36 42.57
CA LEU A 24 4.98 -15.43 43.52
C LEU A 24 5.15 -14.88 44.95
N GLN A 25 5.98 -13.85 45.10
CA GLN A 25 6.20 -13.18 46.38
C GLN A 25 4.91 -12.52 46.89
N SER A 26 4.15 -11.86 46.03
CA SER A 26 2.86 -11.26 46.41
C SER A 26 1.85 -12.31 46.90
N MET A 27 1.78 -13.47 46.25
CA MET A 27 0.91 -14.55 46.71
C MET A 27 1.37 -15.11 48.05
N ARG A 28 2.66 -15.36 48.22
CA ARG A 28 3.23 -15.83 49.50
C ARG A 28 2.99 -14.84 50.64
N ALA A 29 3.08 -13.54 50.37
CA ALA A 29 2.83 -12.50 51.36
C ALA A 29 1.39 -12.49 51.90
N LEU A 30 0.42 -13.02 51.15
CA LEU A 30 -0.99 -13.12 51.56
C LEU A 30 -1.30 -14.38 52.39
N ILE A 31 -0.45 -15.41 52.33
CA ILE A 31 -0.69 -16.71 52.98
C ILE A 31 -0.80 -16.58 54.50
N PRO A 32 0.08 -15.85 55.22
CA PRO A 32 -0.05 -15.71 56.67
C PRO A 32 -1.37 -15.11 57.15
N ASP A 33 -2.02 -14.27 56.34
CA ASP A 33 -3.31 -13.64 56.66
C ASP A 33 -4.51 -14.50 56.24
N LYS A 34 -4.41 -15.19 55.09
CA LYS A 34 -5.53 -15.96 54.52
C LYS A 34 -5.56 -17.43 54.91
N LEU A 35 -4.38 -18.03 55.13
CA LEU A 35 -4.18 -19.47 55.39
C LEU A 35 -3.10 -19.66 56.47
N PRO A 36 -3.34 -19.19 57.72
CA PRO A 36 -2.34 -19.25 58.79
C PRO A 36 -1.93 -20.67 59.19
N GLU A 37 -2.74 -21.68 58.87
CA GLU A 37 -2.42 -23.10 59.08
C GLU A 37 -1.34 -23.64 58.13
N TRP A 38 -1.13 -23.03 56.97
CA TRP A 38 -0.14 -23.48 56.00
C TRP A 38 1.22 -22.86 56.30
N LYS A 39 2.16 -23.68 56.81
CA LYS A 39 3.48 -23.22 57.30
C LYS A 39 4.66 -23.57 56.40
N GLU A 40 4.49 -24.52 55.48
CA GLU A 40 5.56 -25.03 54.60
C GLU A 40 5.49 -24.47 53.17
N TYR A 41 4.73 -23.37 52.95
CA TYR A 41 4.46 -22.81 51.62
C TYR A 41 5.69 -22.30 50.86
N GLU A 42 6.84 -22.12 51.52
CA GLU A 42 8.11 -21.75 50.88
C GLU A 42 8.94 -22.98 50.46
N SER A 43 8.60 -24.17 50.96
CA SER A 43 9.32 -25.41 50.67
C SER A 43 9.15 -25.82 49.21
N GLU A 44 10.26 -26.14 48.54
CA GLU A 44 10.23 -26.64 47.15
C GLU A 44 9.52 -28.00 47.01
N ALA A 45 9.51 -28.79 48.08
CA ALA A 45 8.86 -30.10 48.10
C ALA A 45 7.34 -30.02 48.29
N ASP A 46 6.81 -28.84 48.64
CA ASP A 46 5.38 -28.66 48.87
C ASP A 46 4.63 -28.52 47.55
N PHE A 47 3.63 -29.38 47.34
CA PHE A 47 2.74 -29.33 46.18
C PHE A 47 2.02 -27.97 46.08
N GLY A 48 1.65 -27.37 47.21
CA GLY A 48 1.01 -26.06 47.23
C GLY A 48 1.94 -24.97 46.68
N ASN A 49 3.24 -25.04 46.98
CA ASN A 49 4.23 -24.11 46.42
C ASN A 49 4.38 -24.28 44.90
N VAL A 50 4.39 -25.51 44.40
CA VAL A 50 4.40 -25.78 42.94
C VAL A 50 3.17 -25.17 42.26
N LEU A 51 2.00 -25.27 42.88
CA LEU A 51 0.78 -24.65 42.37
C LEU A 51 0.90 -23.13 42.32
N LEU A 52 1.46 -22.49 43.36
CA LEU A 52 1.71 -21.05 43.38
C LEU A 52 2.66 -20.62 42.26
N GLN A 53 3.71 -21.40 42.01
CA GLN A 53 4.64 -21.15 40.89
C GLN A 53 3.92 -21.27 39.54
N LEU A 54 3.07 -22.27 39.35
CA LEU A 54 2.27 -22.40 38.13
C LEU A 54 1.33 -21.19 37.93
N PHE A 55 0.67 -20.73 39.00
CA PHE A 55 -0.17 -19.53 38.94
C PHE A 55 0.63 -18.27 38.66
N ALA A 56 1.82 -18.13 39.26
CA ALA A 56 2.71 -16.99 38.99
C ALA A 56 3.14 -16.98 37.52
N HIS A 57 3.51 -18.13 36.97
CA HIS A 57 3.88 -18.26 35.57
C HIS A 57 2.73 -17.93 34.61
N MET A 58 1.51 -18.44 34.89
CA MET A 58 0.33 -18.08 34.12
C MET A 58 0.03 -16.57 34.22
N GLY A 59 0.20 -15.98 35.40
CA GLY A 59 0.02 -14.55 35.63
C GLY A 59 1.00 -13.68 34.85
N ASP A 60 2.27 -14.09 34.78
CA ASP A 60 3.32 -13.41 34.01
C ASP A 60 2.99 -13.41 32.50
N ILE A 61 2.63 -14.57 31.95
CA ILE A 61 2.19 -14.70 30.55
C ILE A 61 0.97 -13.81 30.27
N LEU A 62 -0.04 -13.82 31.15
CA LEU A 62 -1.22 -12.96 31.01
C LEU A 62 -0.88 -11.47 31.11
N SER A 63 0.08 -11.08 31.96
CA SER A 63 0.54 -9.70 32.05
C SER A 63 1.21 -9.26 30.76
N TYR A 64 2.08 -10.10 30.18
CA TYR A 64 2.67 -9.83 28.87
C TYR A 64 1.61 -9.59 27.79
N TYR A 65 0.58 -10.44 27.72
CA TYR A 65 -0.50 -10.23 26.75
C TYR A 65 -1.30 -8.95 27.01
N GLN A 66 -1.56 -8.61 28.27
CA GLN A 66 -2.24 -7.35 28.63
C GLN A 66 -1.43 -6.14 28.18
N ASP A 67 -0.13 -6.14 28.42
CA ASP A 67 0.76 -5.03 28.04
C ASP A 67 0.89 -4.93 26.51
N SER A 68 0.99 -6.06 25.81
CA SER A 68 0.98 -6.09 24.35
C SER A 68 -0.32 -5.52 23.78
N VAL A 69 -1.49 -5.96 24.27
CA VAL A 69 -2.79 -5.43 23.84
C VAL A 69 -2.92 -3.95 24.16
N ALA A 70 -2.45 -3.50 25.33
CA ALA A 70 -2.48 -2.09 25.71
C ALA A 70 -1.63 -1.24 24.77
N ASN A 71 -0.40 -1.69 24.44
CA ASN A 71 0.47 -0.98 23.51
C ASN A 71 -0.13 -0.92 22.09
N GLU A 72 -0.70 -2.02 21.59
CA GLU A 72 -1.36 -2.07 20.28
C GLU A 72 -2.65 -1.23 20.22
N SER A 73 -3.24 -0.87 21.36
CA SER A 73 -4.47 -0.06 21.43
C SER A 73 -4.24 1.43 21.13
N PHE A 74 -3.00 1.92 21.19
CA PHE A 74 -2.67 3.33 20.94
C PHE A 74 -1.76 3.46 19.72
N LEU A 75 -2.14 4.28 18.75
CA LEU A 75 -1.38 4.50 17.51
C LEU A 75 0.11 4.82 17.74
N SER A 76 0.43 5.59 18.78
CA SER A 76 1.81 5.99 19.10
C SER A 76 2.65 4.89 19.77
N MET A 77 2.01 3.86 20.33
CA MET A 77 2.66 2.76 21.05
C MET A 77 2.60 1.44 20.30
N ALA A 78 1.70 1.31 19.32
CA ALA A 78 1.53 0.13 18.50
C ALA A 78 2.85 -0.21 17.79
N GLN A 79 3.21 -1.49 17.80
CA GLN A 79 4.43 -1.99 17.18
C GLN A 79 4.12 -2.78 15.91
N THR A 80 2.94 -3.40 15.86
CA THR A 80 2.52 -4.23 14.74
C THR A 80 2.00 -3.34 13.61
N ARG A 81 2.54 -3.55 12.40
CA ARG A 81 2.13 -2.83 11.17
C ARG A 81 0.62 -2.87 10.95
N ARG A 82 0.00 -4.03 11.18
CA ARG A 82 -1.45 -4.22 11.03
C ARG A 82 -2.25 -3.29 11.94
N SER A 83 -1.97 -3.27 13.24
CA SER A 83 -2.70 -2.40 14.18
C SER A 83 -2.55 -0.93 13.82
N ILE A 84 -1.37 -0.52 13.36
CA ILE A 84 -1.14 0.86 12.90
C ILE A 84 -2.03 1.16 11.69
N ILE A 85 -2.07 0.28 10.68
CA ILE A 85 -2.96 0.44 9.52
C ILE A 85 -4.42 0.53 9.95
N ASP A 86 -4.86 -0.35 10.85
CA ASP A 86 -6.25 -0.37 11.33
C ASP A 86 -6.59 0.94 12.07
N HIS A 87 -5.68 1.46 12.91
CA HIS A 87 -5.84 2.78 13.56
C HIS A 87 -5.89 3.93 12.54
N LEU A 88 -5.03 3.91 11.53
CA LEU A 88 -5.01 4.91 10.46
C LEU A 88 -6.32 4.88 9.66
N GLN A 89 -6.88 3.70 9.39
CA GLN A 89 -8.16 3.55 8.71
C GLN A 89 -9.32 4.15 9.51
N LEU A 90 -9.32 4.04 10.84
CA LEU A 90 -10.36 4.66 11.69
C LEU A 90 -10.43 6.18 11.54
N ILE A 91 -9.29 6.83 11.29
CA ILE A 91 -9.21 8.28 11.05
C ILE A 91 -9.31 8.65 9.55
N GLY A 92 -9.63 7.67 8.69
CA GLY A 92 -9.74 7.86 7.25
C GLY A 92 -8.40 8.11 6.55
N TYR A 93 -7.28 7.79 7.20
CA TYR A 93 -5.94 7.92 6.63
C TYR A 93 -5.53 6.60 5.99
N ARG A 94 -5.09 6.64 4.73
CA ARG A 94 -4.58 5.49 4.00
C ARG A 94 -3.11 5.71 3.69
N LEU A 95 -2.30 4.68 3.96
CA LEU A 95 -0.90 4.68 3.56
C LEU A 95 -0.80 4.85 2.05
N SER A 96 0.01 5.79 1.62
CA SER A 96 0.25 5.99 0.20
C SER A 96 1.07 4.86 -0.40
N THR A 97 0.72 4.42 -1.61
CA THR A 97 1.50 3.42 -2.33
C THR A 97 2.82 4.00 -2.85
N ALA A 98 3.68 3.12 -3.35
CA ALA A 98 4.87 3.55 -4.07
C ALA A 98 4.47 4.40 -5.30
N ALA A 99 5.25 5.42 -5.60
CA ALA A 99 5.07 6.26 -6.79
C ALA A 99 5.98 5.76 -7.92
N PRO A 100 5.48 5.63 -9.16
CA PRO A 100 6.30 5.26 -10.30
C PRO A 100 7.16 6.42 -10.77
N ALA A 101 8.33 6.08 -11.31
CA ALA A 101 9.14 7.04 -12.06
C ALA A 101 8.59 7.22 -13.47
N SER A 102 8.71 8.41 -14.04
CA SER A 102 8.25 8.71 -15.40
C SER A 102 9.33 9.43 -16.21
N THR A 103 9.28 9.24 -17.53
CA THR A 103 10.12 9.95 -18.50
C THR A 103 9.49 9.90 -19.89
N THR A 104 10.10 10.57 -20.86
CA THR A 104 9.78 10.43 -22.28
C THR A 104 10.87 9.65 -23.00
N LEU A 105 10.45 8.81 -23.95
CA LEU A 105 11.35 8.07 -24.82
C LEU A 105 11.47 8.74 -26.19
N THR A 106 12.66 8.58 -26.75
CA THR A 106 13.00 8.87 -28.14
C THR A 106 13.13 7.55 -28.88
N LEU A 107 12.27 7.36 -29.87
CA LEU A 107 12.28 6.25 -30.80
C LEU A 107 13.20 6.57 -31.98
N SER A 108 14.02 5.60 -32.37
CA SER A 108 14.89 5.66 -33.53
C SER A 108 14.59 4.50 -34.47
N VAL A 109 14.15 4.79 -35.68
CA VAL A 109 13.85 3.80 -36.73
C VAL A 109 14.78 3.97 -37.93
N PRO A 110 15.00 2.93 -38.74
CA PRO A 110 15.80 3.05 -39.97
C PRO A 110 15.25 4.14 -40.90
N GLY A 111 16.14 4.86 -41.60
CA GLY A 111 15.75 5.94 -42.53
C GLY A 111 14.85 5.48 -43.68
N THR A 112 14.84 4.18 -43.96
CA THR A 112 13.97 3.53 -44.97
C THR A 112 12.56 3.22 -44.48
N CYS A 113 12.24 3.42 -43.19
CA CYS A 113 10.91 3.17 -42.64
C CYS A 113 9.88 4.07 -43.32
N ASN A 114 8.83 3.49 -43.90
CA ASN A 114 7.67 4.19 -44.47
C ASN A 114 6.34 3.61 -43.96
N GLU A 115 6.39 2.77 -42.92
CA GLU A 115 5.22 2.12 -42.34
C GLU A 115 4.63 2.99 -41.22
N ILE A 116 3.36 2.71 -40.91
CA ILE A 116 2.69 3.29 -39.75
C ILE A 116 2.94 2.37 -38.56
N VAL A 117 3.39 2.95 -37.47
CA VAL A 117 3.71 2.25 -36.23
C VAL A 117 2.70 2.65 -35.17
N THR A 118 2.10 1.69 -34.50
CA THR A 118 1.19 1.94 -33.38
C THR A 118 1.82 1.48 -32.07
N ILE A 119 1.79 2.36 -31.07
CA ILE A 119 2.16 2.05 -29.68
C ILE A 119 0.87 2.09 -28.85
N SER A 120 0.59 1.02 -28.12
CA SER A 120 -0.64 0.85 -27.34
C SER A 120 -0.36 0.85 -25.84
N LYS A 121 -1.41 1.06 -25.03
CA LYS A 121 -1.31 1.01 -23.57
C LYS A 121 -0.75 -0.33 -23.10
N GLY A 122 0.28 -0.27 -22.25
CA GLY A 122 0.99 -1.43 -21.74
C GLY A 122 2.13 -1.92 -22.64
N ASP A 123 2.37 -1.27 -23.79
CA ASP A 123 3.59 -1.55 -24.56
C ASP A 123 4.82 -1.23 -23.71
N ALA A 124 5.76 -2.17 -23.66
CA ALA A 124 6.78 -2.20 -22.63
C ALA A 124 8.21 -1.96 -23.14
N PHE A 125 8.99 -1.28 -22.30
CA PHE A 125 10.39 -0.93 -22.47
C PHE A 125 11.16 -1.23 -21.19
N ALA A 126 12.47 -1.43 -21.28
CA ALA A 126 13.27 -1.70 -20.10
C ALA A 126 14.71 -1.21 -20.19
N THR A 127 15.29 -0.99 -19.00
CA THR A 127 16.74 -0.87 -18.87
C THR A 127 17.41 -2.23 -19.11
N LYS A 128 18.70 -2.20 -19.46
CA LYS A 128 19.49 -3.44 -19.55
C LYS A 128 19.69 -4.02 -18.15
N SER A 129 19.45 -5.31 -18.00
CA SER A 129 19.81 -6.03 -16.78
C SER A 129 21.34 -6.02 -16.59
N GLN A 130 21.78 -5.72 -15.38
CA GLN A 130 23.19 -5.77 -14.96
C GLN A 130 23.35 -6.81 -13.85
N LYS A 131 24.59 -7.28 -13.62
CA LYS A 131 24.90 -8.36 -12.67
C LYS A 131 24.28 -8.18 -11.27
N ASP A 132 24.21 -6.92 -10.80
CA ASP A 132 23.71 -6.57 -9.46
C ASP A 132 22.49 -5.62 -9.50
N LYS A 133 21.92 -5.37 -10.68
CA LYS A 133 20.73 -4.53 -10.85
C LYS A 133 19.77 -5.17 -11.85
N PRO A 134 18.59 -5.63 -11.41
CA PRO A 134 17.59 -6.15 -12.33
C PRO A 134 17.16 -5.06 -13.32
N SER A 135 16.70 -5.47 -14.50
CA SER A 135 16.09 -4.55 -15.45
C SER A 135 14.85 -3.90 -14.84
N VAL A 136 14.70 -2.60 -15.05
CA VAL A 136 13.55 -1.82 -14.62
C VAL A 136 12.60 -1.69 -15.80
N HIS A 137 11.31 -1.92 -15.55
CA HIS A 137 10.27 -2.01 -16.56
C HIS A 137 9.47 -0.71 -16.65
N PHE A 138 9.26 -0.23 -17.87
CA PHE A 138 8.50 0.98 -18.18
C PHE A 138 7.44 0.65 -19.23
N GLU A 139 6.26 1.22 -19.10
CA GLU A 139 5.17 1.02 -20.04
C GLU A 139 4.59 2.33 -20.53
N TYR A 140 4.05 2.29 -21.75
CA TYR A 140 3.24 3.36 -22.30
C TYR A 140 1.89 3.46 -21.56
N THR A 141 1.56 4.65 -21.04
CA THR A 141 0.44 4.85 -20.11
C THR A 141 -0.80 5.52 -20.68
N ARG A 142 -0.75 6.09 -21.91
CA ARG A 142 -1.96 6.73 -22.46
C ARG A 142 -2.97 5.68 -22.92
N GLU A 143 -4.25 5.98 -22.71
CA GLU A 143 -5.36 5.14 -23.19
C GLU A 143 -5.41 5.08 -24.72
N GLU A 144 -5.25 6.23 -25.37
CA GLU A 144 -5.23 6.32 -26.81
C GLU A 144 -3.90 5.80 -27.35
N SER A 145 -3.98 4.91 -28.34
CA SER A 145 -2.80 4.41 -29.02
C SER A 145 -2.10 5.52 -29.80
N LEU A 146 -0.78 5.63 -29.64
CA LEU A 146 0.04 6.55 -30.39
C LEU A 146 0.38 5.98 -31.75
N THR A 147 -0.09 6.64 -32.81
CA THR A 147 0.22 6.26 -34.19
C THR A 147 1.32 7.18 -34.75
N ILE A 148 2.43 6.59 -35.15
CA ILE A 148 3.60 7.25 -35.72
C ILE A 148 3.71 6.86 -37.19
N ASP A 149 3.47 7.82 -38.09
CA ASP A 149 3.69 7.62 -39.52
C ASP A 149 5.16 7.91 -39.88
N CYS A 150 5.96 6.85 -40.10
CA CYS A 150 7.36 7.00 -40.46
C CYS A 150 7.57 7.83 -41.73
N SER A 151 6.61 7.87 -42.67
CA SER A 151 6.76 8.59 -43.95
C SER A 151 6.83 10.11 -43.76
N THR A 152 6.25 10.62 -42.68
CA THR A 152 6.20 12.06 -42.36
C THR A 152 7.46 12.57 -41.65
N ILE A 153 8.29 11.67 -41.12
CA ILE A 153 9.48 12.02 -40.34
C ILE A 153 10.68 12.18 -41.28
N SER A 154 11.40 13.30 -41.14
CA SER A 154 12.63 13.55 -41.90
C SER A 154 13.77 12.62 -41.48
N VAL A 155 14.55 12.16 -42.46
CA VAL A 155 15.73 11.33 -42.21
C VAL A 155 16.88 12.22 -41.78
N ASN A 156 17.51 11.89 -40.65
CA ASN A 156 18.74 12.53 -40.23
C ASN A 156 19.90 12.12 -41.18
N SER A 157 20.53 13.10 -41.80
CA SER A 157 21.57 12.89 -42.83
C SER A 157 22.87 12.29 -42.28
N GLU A 158 23.15 12.41 -40.98
CA GLU A 158 24.36 11.89 -40.36
C GLU A 158 24.21 10.43 -39.93
N THR A 159 23.04 10.05 -39.39
CA THR A 159 22.80 8.72 -38.83
C THR A 159 22.00 7.79 -39.73
N ASN A 160 21.43 8.32 -40.83
CA ASN A 160 20.51 7.63 -41.74
C ASN A 160 19.31 6.99 -41.01
N LYS A 161 18.80 7.68 -39.98
CA LYS A 161 17.69 7.25 -39.12
C LYS A 161 16.65 8.35 -38.98
N LYS A 162 15.42 7.94 -38.68
CA LYS A 162 14.32 8.83 -38.31
C LYS A 162 14.14 8.79 -36.79
N TYR A 163 13.82 9.93 -36.19
CA TYR A 163 13.65 10.06 -34.74
C TYR A 163 12.25 10.58 -34.43
N TYR A 164 11.61 9.97 -33.44
CA TYR A 164 10.36 10.43 -32.87
C TYR A 164 10.54 10.60 -31.37
N GLU A 165 10.32 11.81 -30.87
CA GLU A 165 10.54 12.16 -29.47
C GLU A 165 9.20 12.33 -28.74
N GLY A 166 9.23 12.19 -27.41
CA GLY A 166 8.07 12.52 -26.58
C GLY A 166 7.07 11.38 -26.38
N ILE A 167 7.52 10.11 -26.41
CA ILE A 167 6.69 8.96 -26.03
C ILE A 167 6.68 8.86 -24.50
N PRO A 168 5.60 9.23 -23.79
CA PRO A 168 5.57 9.14 -22.33
C PRO A 168 5.54 7.69 -21.86
N VAL A 169 6.36 7.38 -20.87
CA VAL A 169 6.38 6.08 -20.21
C VAL A 169 6.45 6.25 -18.70
N GLU A 170 5.87 5.30 -17.98
CA GLU A 170 5.96 5.21 -16.52
C GLU A 170 6.46 3.83 -16.11
N GLU A 171 7.18 3.80 -14.99
CA GLU A 171 7.64 2.57 -14.37
C GLU A 171 6.46 1.74 -13.88
N GLY A 172 6.58 0.43 -14.03
CA GLY A 172 5.65 -0.55 -13.54
C GLY A 172 5.13 -1.46 -14.64
N ARG A 173 4.22 -2.34 -14.23
CA ARG A 173 3.64 -3.35 -15.09
C ARG A 173 2.13 -3.32 -15.03
N LEU A 174 1.47 -3.27 -16.18
CA LEU A 174 0.02 -3.37 -16.30
C LEU A 174 -0.38 -4.85 -16.33
N VAL A 175 -1.10 -5.27 -15.30
CA VAL A 175 -1.76 -6.57 -15.25
C VAL A 175 -3.11 -6.39 -15.91
N LYS A 176 -3.36 -7.07 -17.03
CA LYS A 176 -4.59 -6.94 -17.82
C LYS A 176 -5.54 -8.12 -17.54
N GLU A 177 -6.80 -7.80 -17.33
CA GLU A 177 -7.93 -8.75 -17.22
C GLU A 177 -7.66 -9.95 -16.29
N GLU A 178 -7.01 -9.71 -15.14
CA GLU A 178 -6.79 -10.75 -14.15
C GLU A 178 -8.13 -11.22 -13.57
N ILE A 179 -8.39 -12.51 -13.64
CA ILE A 179 -9.57 -13.12 -13.01
C ILE A 179 -9.31 -13.24 -11.51
N LEU A 180 -10.04 -12.47 -10.71
CA LEU A 180 -9.92 -12.49 -9.26
C LEU A 180 -10.76 -13.60 -8.61
N GLY A 181 -11.87 -13.97 -9.24
CA GLY A 181 -12.79 -14.98 -8.74
C GLY A 181 -14.19 -14.88 -9.34
N THR A 182 -15.13 -15.58 -8.73
CA THR A 182 -16.55 -15.58 -9.12
C THR A 182 -17.39 -15.11 -7.95
N SER A 183 -18.36 -14.25 -8.21
CA SER A 183 -19.27 -13.75 -7.17
C SER A 183 -20.20 -14.86 -6.67
N ASP A 184 -20.36 -14.93 -5.35
CA ASP A 184 -21.35 -15.80 -4.69
C ASP A 184 -22.69 -15.10 -4.40
N GLY A 185 -22.79 -13.81 -4.75
CA GLY A 185 -23.97 -12.97 -4.52
C GLY A 185 -24.17 -12.55 -3.05
N THR A 186 -23.20 -12.77 -2.17
CA THR A 186 -23.27 -12.29 -0.78
C THR A 186 -22.81 -10.83 -0.67
N SER A 187 -23.17 -10.15 0.42
CA SER A 187 -22.75 -8.77 0.67
C SER A 187 -21.28 -8.66 1.07
N ASN A 188 -20.65 -7.52 0.78
CA ASN A 188 -19.28 -7.20 1.19
C ASN A 188 -18.22 -8.20 0.71
N GLN A 189 -18.42 -8.80 -0.46
CA GLN A 189 -17.45 -9.75 -1.03
C GLN A 189 -16.09 -9.10 -1.25
N ARG A 190 -15.03 -9.89 -1.04
CA ARG A 190 -13.63 -9.45 -1.04
C ARG A 190 -12.81 -10.30 -1.99
N PHE A 191 -12.08 -9.66 -2.88
CA PHE A 191 -11.25 -10.33 -3.88
C PHE A 191 -9.83 -9.81 -3.85
N LEU A 192 -8.87 -10.70 -3.63
CA LEU A 192 -7.45 -10.37 -3.54
C LEU A 192 -6.88 -10.14 -4.94
N LEU A 193 -6.14 -9.05 -5.14
CA LEU A 193 -5.28 -8.88 -6.31
C LEU A 193 -4.02 -9.74 -6.13
N THR A 194 -3.71 -10.60 -7.09
CA THR A 194 -2.60 -11.58 -6.96
C THR A 194 -1.24 -10.90 -6.86
N HIS A 195 -1.06 -9.75 -7.52
CA HIS A 195 0.22 -9.05 -7.55
C HIS A 195 0.28 -7.94 -6.50
N PRO A 196 1.24 -7.99 -5.55
CA PRO A 196 1.44 -6.91 -4.57
C PRO A 196 2.06 -5.69 -5.23
N GLY A 197 2.08 -4.57 -4.50
CA GLY A 197 2.67 -3.32 -5.01
C GLY A 197 1.74 -2.60 -5.97
N LEU A 198 0.43 -2.65 -5.74
CA LEU A 198 -0.55 -1.84 -6.47
C LEU A 198 -0.14 -0.36 -6.41
N ILE A 199 -0.10 0.28 -7.59
CA ILE A 199 0.04 1.74 -7.68
C ILE A 199 -1.36 2.34 -7.57
N LEU A 200 -1.64 2.95 -6.42
CA LEU A 200 -2.88 3.66 -6.14
C LEU A 200 -2.54 5.14 -5.88
N ARG A 201 -2.84 5.98 -6.87
CA ARG A 201 -2.62 7.42 -6.80
C ARG A 201 -3.72 8.05 -5.93
N SER A 202 -3.34 8.91 -4.99
CA SER A 202 -4.29 9.54 -4.06
C SER A 202 -5.35 10.33 -4.83
N LEU A 203 -6.60 10.24 -4.37
CA LEU A 203 -7.77 10.83 -5.02
C LEU A 203 -7.82 12.35 -4.78
N GLY A 204 -6.88 13.10 -5.35
CA GLY A 204 -6.88 14.56 -5.36
C GLY A 204 -7.84 15.13 -6.41
N GLY A 205 -9.08 15.44 -6.01
CA GLY A 205 -9.94 16.43 -6.68
C GLY A 205 -10.05 16.34 -8.21
N GLY A 206 -10.34 15.15 -8.75
CA GLY A 206 -10.66 14.95 -10.17
C GLY A 206 -10.84 13.47 -10.48
N GLN A 207 -11.92 13.09 -11.17
CA GLN A 207 -12.28 11.69 -11.47
C GLN A 207 -11.32 10.97 -12.45
N GLU A 208 -10.15 11.53 -12.74
CA GLU A 208 -9.23 11.01 -13.75
C GLU A 208 -7.91 10.45 -13.18
N ILE A 209 -7.83 10.28 -11.86
CA ILE A 209 -6.71 9.61 -11.19
C ILE A 209 -7.03 8.11 -11.03
N ASN A 210 -6.06 7.25 -11.31
CA ASN A 210 -6.17 5.77 -11.35
C ASN A 210 -6.88 5.16 -12.57
N ARG A 211 -6.76 5.76 -13.77
CA ARG A 211 -7.26 5.19 -15.04
C ARG A 211 -6.74 3.78 -15.36
N ASP A 212 -5.62 3.39 -14.74
CA ASP A 212 -5.07 2.04 -14.88
C ASP A 212 -5.87 0.98 -14.10
N ILE A 213 -6.74 1.37 -13.17
CA ILE A 213 -7.54 0.46 -12.34
C ILE A 213 -8.94 0.35 -12.93
N ILE A 214 -9.20 -0.77 -13.61
CA ILE A 214 -10.49 -1.08 -14.22
C ILE A 214 -10.99 -2.38 -13.61
N LEU A 215 -12.23 -2.39 -13.14
CA LEU A 215 -12.86 -3.58 -12.60
C LEU A 215 -14.15 -3.85 -13.38
N ILE A 216 -14.27 -5.08 -13.88
CA ILE A 216 -15.46 -5.53 -14.61
C ILE A 216 -16.01 -6.81 -14.00
N THR A 217 -17.32 -6.98 -14.09
CA THR A 217 -18.02 -8.23 -13.86
C THR A 217 -18.59 -8.75 -15.16
N GLU A 218 -18.36 -10.03 -15.45
CA GLU A 218 -18.83 -10.69 -16.66
C GLU A 218 -19.80 -11.83 -16.30
N LEU A 219 -21.03 -11.76 -16.81
CA LEU A 219 -22.04 -12.81 -16.66
C LEU A 219 -22.68 -13.12 -18.02
N GLY A 220 -22.26 -14.22 -18.64
CA GLY A 220 -22.66 -14.54 -20.01
C GLY A 220 -22.10 -13.53 -21.00
N GLU A 221 -22.97 -12.81 -21.71
CA GLU A 221 -22.58 -11.73 -22.64
C GLU A 221 -22.65 -10.34 -22.00
N THR A 222 -23.10 -10.24 -20.74
CA THR A 222 -23.23 -8.97 -20.03
C THR A 222 -21.92 -8.64 -19.32
N ILE A 223 -21.35 -7.48 -19.67
CA ILE A 223 -20.18 -6.90 -19.02
C ILE A 223 -20.62 -5.62 -18.33
N GLU A 224 -20.35 -5.52 -17.04
CA GLU A 224 -20.58 -4.30 -16.26
C GLU A 224 -19.26 -3.78 -15.71
N GLU A 225 -19.03 -2.48 -15.90
CA GLU A 225 -17.87 -1.77 -15.35
C GLU A 225 -18.21 -1.17 -13.99
N TRP A 226 -17.23 -1.17 -13.09
CA TRP A 226 -17.35 -0.68 -11.73
C TRP A 226 -16.46 0.53 -11.51
N THR A 227 -16.91 1.45 -10.66
CA THR A 227 -16.20 2.69 -10.36
C THR A 227 -15.48 2.59 -9.01
N LEU A 228 -14.19 2.94 -8.98
CA LEU A 228 -13.42 3.00 -7.75
C LEU A 228 -13.86 4.20 -6.91
N GLN A 229 -14.21 3.96 -5.64
CA GLN A 229 -14.54 4.99 -4.66
C GLN A 229 -13.48 5.07 -3.55
N GLU A 230 -13.39 6.24 -2.90
CA GLU A 230 -12.57 6.38 -1.68
C GLU A 230 -13.13 5.49 -0.58
N ALA A 231 -14.43 5.55 -0.33
CA ALA A 231 -15.09 4.77 0.72
C ALA A 231 -16.49 4.38 0.26
N MET A 232 -16.93 3.19 0.69
CA MET A 232 -18.24 2.67 0.32
C MET A 232 -19.40 3.54 0.84
N ALA A 233 -19.17 4.29 1.93
CA ALA A 233 -20.14 5.22 2.50
C ALA A 233 -20.61 6.34 1.53
N PHE A 234 -19.88 6.60 0.45
CA PHE A 234 -20.28 7.57 -0.58
C PHE A 234 -21.05 6.94 -1.74
N SER A 235 -21.16 5.62 -1.77
CA SER A 235 -21.89 4.89 -2.82
C SER A 235 -23.39 4.90 -2.54
N ARG A 236 -24.19 4.97 -3.59
CA ARG A 236 -25.65 4.85 -3.51
C ARG A 236 -26.08 3.38 -3.52
N GLU A 237 -27.33 3.15 -3.17
CA GLU A 237 -27.97 1.84 -3.26
C GLU A 237 -27.83 1.28 -4.69
N ASN A 238 -27.36 0.03 -4.79
CA ASN A 238 -27.14 -0.69 -6.05
C ASN A 238 -26.28 0.06 -7.10
N GLN A 239 -25.40 0.99 -6.69
CA GLN A 239 -24.45 1.61 -7.60
C GLN A 239 -23.23 0.70 -7.79
N ASN A 240 -22.77 0.51 -9.03
CA ASN A 240 -21.61 -0.33 -9.35
C ASN A 240 -20.30 0.35 -8.91
N ASP A 241 -20.07 0.40 -7.61
CA ASP A 241 -18.89 0.95 -6.98
C ASP A 241 -18.12 -0.13 -6.23
N PHE A 242 -16.81 0.04 -6.15
CA PHE A 242 -15.93 -0.79 -5.33
C PHE A 242 -14.91 0.07 -4.61
N VAL A 243 -14.31 -0.50 -3.56
CA VAL A 243 -13.17 0.11 -2.87
C VAL A 243 -11.99 -0.85 -2.87
N ILE A 244 -10.78 -0.30 -2.70
CA ILE A 244 -9.57 -1.10 -2.52
C ILE A 244 -9.01 -0.84 -1.12
N GLU A 245 -8.72 -1.92 -0.41
CA GLU A 245 -7.95 -1.89 0.84
C GLU A 245 -6.60 -2.56 0.63
N ILE A 246 -5.54 -1.96 1.18
CA ILE A 246 -4.18 -2.52 1.15
C ILE A 246 -3.80 -2.89 2.58
N ASN A 247 -3.39 -4.14 2.78
CA ASN A 247 -3.04 -4.65 4.10
C ASN A 247 -1.57 -4.41 4.47
N ASP A 248 -1.15 -4.96 5.61
CA ASP A 248 0.20 -4.88 6.15
C ASP A 248 1.27 -5.57 5.27
N LYS A 249 0.87 -6.49 4.39
CA LYS A 249 1.75 -7.21 3.46
C LYS A 249 1.79 -6.61 2.06
N ASP A 250 1.25 -5.41 1.89
CA ASP A 250 1.12 -4.74 0.59
C ASP A 250 0.27 -5.51 -0.44
N GLN A 251 -0.73 -6.24 0.07
CA GLN A 251 -1.70 -6.93 -0.75
C GLN A 251 -2.97 -6.11 -0.84
N ALA A 252 -3.37 -5.80 -2.07
CA ALA A 252 -4.57 -5.05 -2.37
C ALA A 252 -5.77 -6.00 -2.49
N THR A 253 -6.88 -5.64 -1.84
CA THR A 253 -8.14 -6.38 -1.87
C THR A 253 -9.24 -5.47 -2.37
N VAL A 254 -9.92 -5.88 -3.43
CA VAL A 254 -11.15 -5.27 -3.94
C VAL A 254 -12.31 -5.67 -3.03
N ILE A 255 -13.14 -4.71 -2.67
CA ILE A 255 -14.30 -4.91 -1.79
C ILE A 255 -15.52 -4.30 -2.45
N PHE A 256 -16.58 -5.11 -2.55
CA PHE A 256 -17.87 -4.73 -3.09
C PHE A 256 -18.84 -4.27 -2.01
N GLY A 257 -19.95 -3.67 -2.43
CA GLY A 257 -20.99 -3.18 -1.53
C GLY A 257 -21.84 -4.28 -0.90
N ASP A 258 -22.86 -3.84 -0.17
CA ASP A 258 -23.83 -4.72 0.50
C ASP A 258 -25.26 -4.60 -0.08
N GLY A 259 -25.43 -3.83 -1.15
CA GLY A 259 -26.71 -3.50 -1.78
C GLY A 259 -27.26 -2.16 -1.29
N ALA A 260 -27.04 -1.80 -0.02
CA ALA A 260 -27.44 -0.51 0.54
C ALA A 260 -26.40 0.58 0.23
N PHE A 261 -25.12 0.25 0.37
CA PHE A 261 -23.98 1.07 -0.01
C PHE A 261 -23.17 0.30 -1.06
N GLY A 262 -23.40 0.65 -2.33
CA GLY A 262 -22.82 -0.06 -3.47
C GLY A 262 -23.53 -1.37 -3.79
N ALA A 263 -23.46 -1.78 -5.06
CA ALA A 263 -24.04 -3.00 -5.56
C ALA A 263 -23.27 -4.24 -5.07
N VAL A 264 -24.02 -5.34 -4.95
CA VAL A 264 -23.44 -6.68 -4.82
C VAL A 264 -23.27 -7.26 -6.23
N PRO A 265 -22.09 -7.75 -6.62
CA PRO A 265 -21.88 -8.32 -7.95
C PRO A 265 -22.82 -9.52 -8.15
N PRO A 266 -23.47 -9.67 -9.32
CA PRO A 266 -24.42 -10.76 -9.56
C PRO A 266 -23.82 -12.15 -9.31
N ILE A 267 -24.58 -13.06 -8.71
CA ILE A 267 -24.12 -14.43 -8.47
C ILE A 267 -23.67 -15.10 -9.78
N GLY A 268 -22.51 -15.76 -9.74
CA GLY A 268 -21.92 -16.42 -10.91
C GLY A 268 -21.18 -15.50 -11.87
N SER A 269 -21.18 -14.17 -11.65
CA SER A 269 -20.37 -13.26 -12.46
C SER A 269 -18.88 -13.45 -12.17
N VAL A 270 -18.05 -13.45 -13.21
CA VAL A 270 -16.60 -13.51 -13.10
C VAL A 270 -16.08 -12.10 -12.91
N ILE A 271 -15.27 -11.90 -11.88
CA ILE A 271 -14.68 -10.59 -11.57
C ILE A 271 -13.30 -10.53 -12.18
N LYS A 272 -13.08 -9.53 -13.03
CA LYS A 272 -11.80 -9.26 -13.67
C LYS A 272 -11.29 -7.88 -13.32
N ALA A 273 -10.00 -7.76 -13.05
CA ALA A 273 -9.34 -6.49 -12.79
C ALA A 273 -8.19 -6.25 -13.76
N THR A 274 -8.09 -5.02 -14.24
CA THR A 274 -6.87 -4.47 -14.85
C THR A 274 -6.30 -3.45 -13.88
N TYR A 275 -5.02 -3.53 -13.57
CA TYR A 275 -4.37 -2.65 -12.61
C TYR A 275 -2.86 -2.60 -12.82
N ARG A 276 -2.22 -1.57 -12.28
CA ARG A 276 -0.76 -1.38 -12.39
C ARG A 276 -0.07 -1.72 -11.08
N VAL A 277 1.04 -2.45 -11.18
CA VAL A 277 1.92 -2.77 -10.05
C VAL A 277 3.34 -2.25 -10.29
N GLY A 278 4.04 -1.93 -9.21
CA GLY A 278 5.41 -1.43 -9.24
C GLY A 278 5.55 -0.17 -8.39
N GLY A 279 6.29 0.80 -8.90
CA GLY A 279 6.65 2.02 -8.22
C GLY A 279 7.90 1.84 -7.36
N GLY A 280 8.40 2.96 -6.84
CA GLY A 280 9.56 2.95 -5.95
C GLY A 280 10.73 3.75 -6.51
N SER A 281 11.73 3.95 -5.65
CA SER A 281 12.93 4.69 -5.99
C SER A 281 13.81 3.97 -7.02
N HIS A 282 13.65 2.66 -7.17
CA HIS A 282 14.36 1.86 -8.18
C HIS A 282 13.97 2.25 -9.62
N GLY A 283 12.81 2.88 -9.81
CA GLY A 283 12.38 3.42 -11.09
C GLY A 283 13.20 4.62 -11.55
N ASN A 284 13.93 5.28 -10.64
CA ASN A 284 14.74 6.44 -10.98
C ASN A 284 16.01 6.01 -11.70
N VAL A 285 16.04 6.20 -13.02
CA VAL A 285 17.15 5.77 -13.88
C VAL A 285 17.72 6.95 -14.64
N VAL A 286 19.03 6.90 -14.90
CA VAL A 286 19.74 7.97 -15.62
C VAL A 286 19.29 8.07 -17.09
N SER A 287 19.62 9.16 -17.76
CA SER A 287 19.46 9.28 -19.20
C SER A 287 20.16 8.14 -19.95
N ASP A 288 19.65 7.79 -21.12
CA ASP A 288 20.16 6.74 -22.00
C ASP A 288 20.24 5.35 -21.37
N SER A 289 19.44 5.05 -20.34
CA SER A 289 19.46 3.74 -19.68
C SER A 289 18.35 2.80 -20.16
N ILE A 290 17.21 3.35 -20.62
CA ILE A 290 16.09 2.60 -21.18
C ILE A 290 16.37 2.32 -22.66
N GLN A 291 16.82 1.11 -22.96
CA GLN A 291 17.35 0.76 -24.30
C GLN A 291 16.70 -0.47 -24.93
N THR A 292 15.86 -1.18 -24.17
CA THR A 292 15.29 -2.46 -24.57
C THR A 292 13.81 -2.28 -24.84
N ILE A 293 13.33 -2.79 -25.97
CA ILE A 293 11.90 -2.94 -26.25
C ILE A 293 11.52 -4.34 -25.78
N VAL A 294 10.55 -4.43 -24.87
CA VAL A 294 10.15 -5.69 -24.22
C VAL A 294 8.88 -6.23 -24.84
N ASP A 295 7.82 -5.41 -24.89
CA ASP A 295 6.51 -5.81 -25.39
C ASP A 295 5.95 -4.71 -26.30
N ALA A 296 6.53 -4.58 -27.50
CA ALA A 296 6.02 -3.71 -28.55
C ALA A 296 6.41 -4.32 -29.91
N SER A 297 5.66 -5.34 -30.32
CA SER A 297 6.04 -6.24 -31.42
C SER A 297 6.28 -5.50 -32.75
N GLN A 298 5.47 -4.48 -33.08
CA GLN A 298 5.66 -3.69 -34.30
C GLN A 298 7.01 -2.95 -34.30
N LEU A 299 7.39 -2.35 -33.17
CA LEU A 299 8.67 -1.65 -33.03
C LEU A 299 9.87 -2.60 -33.16
N ALA A 300 9.77 -3.79 -32.55
CA ALA A 300 10.82 -4.79 -32.61
C ALA A 300 11.03 -5.32 -34.05
N LEU A 301 9.95 -5.56 -34.80
CA LEU A 301 10.00 -6.01 -36.19
C LEU A 301 10.65 -4.99 -37.13
N LEU A 302 10.47 -3.69 -36.85
CA LEU A 302 11.06 -2.58 -37.61
C LEU A 302 12.54 -2.33 -37.31
N GLY A 303 13.13 -3.09 -36.36
CA GLY A 303 14.49 -2.84 -35.89
C GLY A 303 14.64 -1.48 -35.19
N ALA A 304 13.55 -0.99 -34.59
CA ALA A 304 13.56 0.25 -33.86
C ALA A 304 14.44 0.16 -32.61
N LYS A 305 14.95 1.31 -32.16
CA LYS A 305 15.66 1.46 -30.89
C LYS A 305 14.99 2.55 -30.08
N VAL A 306 15.03 2.41 -28.77
CA VAL A 306 14.54 3.42 -27.83
C VAL A 306 15.69 3.93 -26.96
N THR A 307 15.61 5.19 -26.57
CA THR A 307 16.43 5.79 -25.53
C THR A 307 15.59 6.79 -24.75
N ASN A 308 15.94 7.07 -23.49
CA ASN A 308 15.37 8.17 -22.73
C ASN A 308 16.36 9.34 -22.70
N SER A 309 16.03 10.46 -23.37
CA SER A 309 16.91 11.64 -23.38
C SER A 309 17.06 12.23 -21.97
N ASP A 310 15.95 12.30 -21.24
CA ASP A 310 15.91 12.76 -19.85
C ASP A 310 15.88 11.56 -18.88
N PRO A 311 16.50 11.68 -17.68
CA PRO A 311 16.42 10.65 -16.65
C PRO A 311 14.96 10.40 -16.24
N ALA A 312 14.63 9.14 -15.91
CA ALA A 312 13.37 8.85 -15.26
C ALA A 312 13.43 9.26 -13.80
N THR A 313 12.44 10.03 -13.37
CA THR A 313 12.38 10.62 -12.02
C THR A 313 10.97 10.54 -11.46
N GLY A 314 10.79 10.88 -10.17
CA GLY A 314 9.49 10.84 -9.49
C GLY A 314 9.18 9.51 -8.80
N GLY A 315 10.02 8.49 -9.01
CA GLY A 315 9.92 7.22 -8.30
C GLY A 315 10.18 7.39 -6.81
N ALA A 316 9.23 6.98 -5.97
CA ALA A 316 9.33 7.10 -4.52
C ALA A 316 8.82 5.83 -3.84
N GLU A 317 9.49 5.45 -2.75
CA GLU A 317 9.07 4.31 -1.94
C GLU A 317 7.66 4.50 -1.37
N ARG A 318 7.03 3.38 -1.02
CA ARG A 318 5.82 3.37 -0.22
C ARG A 318 6.03 4.17 1.06
N GLU A 319 4.98 4.83 1.52
CA GLU A 319 5.01 5.52 2.79
C GLU A 319 5.38 4.57 3.94
N SER A 320 6.35 4.99 4.75
CA SER A 320 6.77 4.23 5.92
C SER A 320 5.76 4.39 7.06
N ILE A 321 5.73 3.39 7.94
CA ILE A 321 4.84 3.38 9.10
C ILE A 321 5.20 4.53 10.04
N GLU A 322 6.50 4.77 10.25
CA GLU A 322 7.01 5.81 11.12
C GLU A 322 6.58 7.20 10.62
N HIS A 323 6.63 7.41 9.31
CA HIS A 323 6.12 8.63 8.69
C HIS A 323 4.62 8.76 8.93
N ALA A 324 3.84 7.71 8.66
CA ALA A 324 2.38 7.74 8.79
C ALA A 324 1.91 7.99 10.23
N VAL A 325 2.55 7.39 11.24
CA VAL A 325 2.22 7.60 12.66
C VAL A 325 2.43 9.06 13.06
N LEU A 326 3.48 9.70 12.56
CA LEU A 326 3.75 11.13 12.81
C LEU A 326 2.79 12.03 12.02
N HIS A 327 2.51 11.67 10.77
CA HIS A 327 1.83 12.54 9.82
C HIS A 327 0.30 12.49 9.94
N ALA A 328 -0.29 11.31 10.08
CA ALA A 328 -1.73 11.11 10.01
C ALA A 328 -2.54 11.92 11.05
N PRO A 329 -2.11 12.07 12.31
CA PRO A 329 -2.81 12.93 13.26
C PRO A 329 -2.89 14.40 12.82
N ARG A 330 -1.88 14.89 12.09
CA ARG A 330 -1.87 16.26 11.55
C ARG A 330 -2.87 16.41 10.40
N VAL A 331 -2.94 15.42 9.50
CA VAL A 331 -3.92 15.39 8.39
C VAL A 331 -5.34 15.27 8.92
N PHE A 332 -5.55 14.42 9.94
CA PHE A 332 -6.86 14.29 10.56
C PHE A 332 -7.31 15.59 11.23
N ARG A 333 -6.39 16.28 11.92
CA ARG A 333 -6.67 17.59 12.55
C ARG A 333 -7.12 18.65 11.54
N SER A 334 -6.56 18.63 10.32
CA SER A 334 -6.94 19.60 9.27
C SER A 334 -8.30 19.28 8.63
N LEU A 335 -8.88 18.09 8.89
CA LEU A 335 -10.13 17.61 8.27
C LEU A 335 -10.11 17.71 6.73
N LYS A 336 -8.94 17.47 6.13
CA LYS A 336 -8.68 17.66 4.68
C LYS A 336 -8.94 19.09 4.19
N ARG A 337 -8.76 20.12 5.04
CA ARG A 337 -8.95 21.54 4.70
C ARG A 337 -7.78 22.38 5.20
N ALA A 338 -7.25 23.24 4.34
CA ALA A 338 -6.13 24.11 4.66
C ALA A 338 -6.63 25.44 5.26
N VAL A 339 -6.51 25.61 6.58
CA VAL A 339 -6.90 26.86 7.26
C VAL A 339 -5.70 27.53 7.90
N THR A 340 -4.91 26.78 8.67
CA THR A 340 -3.68 27.26 9.31
C THR A 340 -2.46 26.90 8.46
N ALA A 341 -1.34 27.59 8.68
CA ALA A 341 -0.07 27.28 8.01
C ALA A 341 0.34 25.80 8.21
N GLU A 342 0.12 25.25 9.41
CA GLU A 342 0.37 23.84 9.71
C GLU A 342 -0.51 22.88 8.89
N ASP A 343 -1.75 23.29 8.58
CA ASP A 343 -2.65 22.51 7.74
C ASP A 343 -2.19 22.51 6.28
N TYR A 344 -1.72 23.65 5.76
CA TYR A 344 -1.12 23.74 4.43
C TYR A 344 0.11 22.83 4.32
N GLU A 345 0.99 22.83 5.33
CA GLU A 345 2.15 21.94 5.36
C GLU A 345 1.74 20.47 5.40
N ALA A 346 0.79 20.11 6.26
CA ALA A 346 0.32 18.73 6.37
C ALA A 346 -0.29 18.25 5.04
N LEU A 347 -1.18 19.03 4.42
CA LEU A 347 -1.83 18.62 3.18
C LEU A 347 -0.88 18.58 1.98
N ALA A 348 0.13 19.44 1.96
CA ALA A 348 1.16 19.40 0.91
C ALA A 348 2.11 18.20 1.07
N LEU A 349 2.44 17.80 2.31
CA LEU A 349 3.25 16.60 2.57
C LEU A 349 2.52 15.28 2.25
N ASP A 350 1.19 15.30 2.25
CA ASP A 350 0.38 14.15 1.82
C ASP A 350 0.56 13.87 0.31
N PHE A 351 0.89 14.89 -0.48
CA PHE A 351 1.12 14.76 -1.92
C PHE A 351 2.47 14.09 -2.22
N LYS A 352 2.45 13.02 -3.02
CA LYS A 352 3.66 12.26 -3.39
C LYS A 352 4.60 13.09 -4.26
N GLY A 353 5.91 12.97 -3.99
CA GLY A 353 6.96 13.74 -4.67
C GLY A 353 7.35 15.04 -3.96
N VAL A 354 6.59 15.46 -2.94
CA VAL A 354 6.94 16.62 -2.13
C VAL A 354 7.92 16.22 -1.03
N GLY A 355 9.19 16.59 -1.19
CA GLY A 355 10.24 16.28 -0.21
C GLY A 355 10.36 17.29 0.94
N LYS A 356 9.87 18.52 0.77
CA LYS A 356 9.92 19.58 1.78
C LYS A 356 8.82 20.61 1.53
N VAL A 357 8.18 21.05 2.61
CA VAL A 357 7.17 22.12 2.57
C VAL A 357 7.55 23.19 3.60
N ARG A 358 7.20 24.43 3.26
CA ARG A 358 7.16 25.55 4.20
C ARG A 358 5.93 26.37 3.86
N ALA A 359 5.00 26.52 4.79
CA ALA A 359 3.91 27.47 4.65
C ALA A 359 4.34 28.83 5.22
N GLU A 360 4.03 29.91 4.50
CA GLU A 360 4.21 31.28 4.96
C GLU A 360 2.84 31.96 5.05
N ALA A 361 2.67 32.81 6.07
CA ALA A 361 1.40 33.42 6.44
C ALA A 361 1.11 34.72 5.68
#